data_AF-A0A3L7AND4-F1
#
_entry.id   AF-A0A3L7AND4-F1
#
_cell.length_a   1.000
_cell.length_b   1.000
_cell.length_c   1.000
_cell.angle_alpha   90.00
_cell.angle_beta   90.00
_cell.angle_gamma   90.00
#
_symmetry.space_group_name_H-M   'P 1'
#
loop_
_entity.id
_entity.type
_entity.pdbx_description
1 polymer ?
#
loop_
_entity_poly.entity_id
_entity_poly.type
_entity_poly.pdbx_seq_one_letter_code
_entity_poly.pdbx_strand_id
1 'polypeptide(L)'
;GTDIFKLVAELDAGEIISIEVHPVDPDITAGELLAALAETGAAQLARTVDAIADGSATSAVQQGEPSFAGKLGLDDALLTFDTPAHELYNRYRGVTPEPGAYTLVDGARFKILRAARATETALDAGVIRLVGKRVLVGTLDGALELLRVQPAGKQAMDAGSWWRGLGADPTPRAALSSDLSATTSTEGETR
;
A
#
# COMPACT_ATOMS: atom_id res chain seq x y z
N GLY A 1 -4.56 -14.81 5.47
CA GLY A 1 -5.21 -16.10 5.22
C GLY A 1 -6.67 -15.88 4.92
N THR A 2 -7.48 -16.92 4.98
CA THR A 2 -8.93 -16.88 4.78
C THR A 2 -9.63 -17.77 5.80
N ASP A 3 -10.73 -17.26 6.34
CA ASP A 3 -11.55 -17.94 7.33
C ASP A 3 -12.98 -18.07 6.82
N ILE A 4 -13.58 -19.25 7.00
CA ILE A 4 -15.01 -19.47 6.75
C ILE A 4 -15.69 -19.55 8.12
N PHE A 5 -16.65 -18.68 8.38
CA PHE A 5 -17.33 -18.57 9.67
C PHE A 5 -18.84 -18.39 9.52
N LYS A 6 -19.59 -18.67 10.57
CA LYS A 6 -21.05 -18.48 10.61
C LYS A 6 -21.39 -17.00 10.71
N LEU A 7 -22.37 -16.52 9.97
CA LEU A 7 -22.82 -15.13 10.13
C LEU A 7 -23.62 -14.95 11.43
N VAL A 8 -23.28 -13.89 12.16
CA VAL A 8 -23.98 -13.39 13.35
C VAL A 8 -24.24 -11.89 13.18
N ALA A 9 -24.93 -11.25 14.13
CA ALA A 9 -25.25 -9.82 14.01
C ALA A 9 -24.01 -8.93 14.17
N GLU A 10 -23.06 -9.37 14.98
CA GLU A 10 -21.77 -8.75 15.22
C GLU A 10 -20.83 -8.94 14.02
N LEU A 11 -20.10 -7.89 13.66
CA LEU A 11 -19.17 -7.89 12.52
C LEU A 11 -18.07 -8.95 12.73
N ASP A 12 -17.98 -9.89 11.77
CA ASP A 12 -16.95 -10.91 11.69
C ASP A 12 -16.73 -11.74 12.98
N ALA A 13 -17.76 -11.91 13.82
CA ALA A 13 -17.63 -12.49 15.16
C ALA A 13 -18.18 -13.92 15.33
N GLY A 14 -18.70 -14.53 14.26
CA GLY A 14 -19.32 -15.85 14.38
C GLY A 14 -18.30 -16.98 14.47
N GLU A 15 -18.79 -18.18 14.81
CA GLU A 15 -17.93 -19.36 14.95
C GLU A 15 -17.22 -19.72 13.64
N ILE A 16 -15.93 -20.01 13.73
CA ILE A 16 -15.09 -20.38 12.59
C ILE A 16 -15.25 -21.88 12.30
N ILE A 17 -15.45 -22.21 11.02
CA ILE A 17 -15.58 -23.56 10.48
C ILE A 17 -14.26 -24.03 9.87
N SER A 18 -13.55 -23.14 9.17
CA SER A 18 -12.29 -23.44 8.48
C SER A 18 -11.35 -22.24 8.52
N ILE A 19 -10.05 -22.49 8.70
CA ILE A 19 -8.97 -21.49 8.70
C ILE A 19 -7.90 -21.94 7.72
N GLU A 20 -7.47 -21.05 6.82
CA GLU A 20 -6.32 -21.25 5.96
C GLU A 20 -5.30 -20.13 6.13
N VAL A 21 -4.07 -20.52 6.51
CA VAL A 21 -2.96 -19.60 6.68
C VAL A 21 -2.27 -19.39 5.34
N HIS A 22 -1.99 -18.13 5.02
CA HIS A 22 -1.27 -17.74 3.81
C HIS A 22 -0.02 -16.93 4.20
N PRO A 23 1.20 -17.41 3.91
CA PRO A 23 2.42 -16.65 4.10
C PRO A 23 2.39 -15.37 3.26
N VAL A 24 2.70 -14.23 3.86
CA VAL A 24 2.76 -12.95 3.13
C VAL A 24 4.17 -12.78 2.59
N ASP A 25 4.32 -12.82 1.27
CA ASP A 25 5.59 -12.50 0.62
C ASP A 25 5.99 -11.04 0.94
N PRO A 26 7.27 -10.75 1.27
CA PRO A 26 7.71 -9.42 1.64
C PRO A 26 7.49 -8.32 0.58
N ASP A 27 7.27 -8.69 -0.68
CA ASP A 27 7.11 -7.78 -1.82
C ASP A 27 5.70 -7.80 -2.42
N ILE A 28 4.80 -8.67 -1.93
CA ILE A 28 3.43 -8.74 -2.45
C ILE A 28 2.64 -7.48 -2.09
N THR A 29 1.94 -6.95 -3.08
CA THR A 29 0.96 -5.86 -2.90
C THR A 29 -0.37 -6.40 -2.41
N ALA A 30 -1.21 -5.54 -1.84
CA ALA A 30 -2.54 -5.92 -1.37
C ALA A 30 -3.41 -6.50 -2.50
N GLY A 31 -3.32 -5.97 -3.72
CA GLY A 31 -4.05 -6.51 -4.88
C GLY A 31 -3.57 -7.89 -5.31
N GLU A 32 -2.27 -8.14 -5.33
CA GLU A 32 -1.71 -9.45 -5.64
C GLU A 32 -2.07 -10.49 -4.57
N LEU A 33 -1.98 -10.09 -3.29
CA LEU A 33 -2.38 -10.94 -2.18
C LEU A 33 -3.89 -11.24 -2.22
N LEU A 34 -4.72 -10.25 -2.52
CA LEU A 34 -6.17 -10.44 -2.69
C LEU A 34 -6.47 -11.44 -3.81
N ALA A 35 -5.81 -11.35 -4.95
CA ALA A 35 -5.99 -12.29 -6.06
C ALA A 35 -5.62 -13.73 -5.63
N ALA A 36 -4.48 -13.89 -4.95
CA ALA A 36 -4.05 -15.20 -4.45
C ALA A 36 -5.05 -15.78 -3.41
N LEU A 37 -5.51 -14.96 -2.46
CA LEU A 37 -6.47 -15.38 -1.44
C LEU A 37 -7.86 -15.66 -2.02
N ALA A 38 -8.26 -14.98 -3.11
CA ALA A 38 -9.52 -15.26 -3.78
C ALA A 38 -9.53 -16.67 -4.39
N GLU A 39 -8.43 -17.11 -4.98
CA GLU A 39 -8.29 -18.46 -5.53
C GLU A 39 -8.33 -19.53 -4.43
N THR A 40 -7.52 -19.38 -3.38
CA THR A 40 -7.47 -20.37 -2.29
C THR A 40 -8.77 -20.37 -1.48
N GLY A 41 -9.32 -19.19 -1.20
CA GLY A 41 -10.57 -19.01 -0.46
C GLY A 41 -11.78 -19.59 -1.19
N ALA A 42 -11.85 -19.52 -2.52
CA ALA A 42 -12.91 -20.16 -3.29
C ALA A 42 -12.89 -21.69 -3.12
N ALA A 43 -11.69 -22.29 -3.16
CA ALA A 43 -11.54 -23.73 -2.94
C ALA A 43 -11.85 -24.14 -1.48
N GLN A 44 -11.45 -23.31 -0.50
CA GLN A 44 -11.78 -23.50 0.91
C GLN A 44 -13.29 -23.46 1.14
N LEU A 45 -13.97 -22.48 0.54
CA LEU A 45 -15.42 -22.33 0.64
C LEU A 45 -16.14 -23.55 0.08
N ALA A 46 -15.76 -24.03 -1.11
CA ALA A 46 -16.38 -25.21 -1.72
C ALA A 46 -16.29 -26.45 -0.81
N ARG A 47 -15.09 -26.76 -0.27
CA ARG A 47 -14.91 -27.86 0.68
C ARG A 47 -15.74 -27.69 1.95
N THR A 48 -15.85 -26.44 2.44
CA THR A 48 -16.61 -26.14 3.65
C THR A 48 -18.11 -26.34 3.44
N VAL A 49 -18.64 -25.95 2.27
CA VAL A 49 -20.04 -26.18 1.90
C VAL A 49 -20.34 -27.67 1.78
N ASP A 50 -19.46 -28.45 1.17
CA ASP A 50 -19.62 -29.91 1.07
C ASP A 50 -19.67 -30.56 2.47
N ALA A 51 -18.78 -30.15 3.37
CA ALA A 51 -18.77 -30.63 4.76
C ALA A 51 -20.01 -30.22 5.56
N ILE A 52 -20.60 -29.06 5.26
CA ILE A 52 -21.88 -28.65 5.85
C ILE A 52 -23.01 -29.55 5.33
N ALA A 53 -23.02 -29.85 4.02
CA ALA A 53 -24.06 -30.63 3.38
C ALA A 53 -24.09 -32.10 3.84
N ASP A 54 -22.92 -32.70 4.09
CA ASP A 54 -22.80 -34.08 4.58
C ASP A 54 -22.84 -34.20 6.11
N GLY A 55 -22.87 -33.08 6.83
CA GLY A 55 -22.94 -33.02 8.28
C GLY A 55 -21.62 -33.24 9.02
N SER A 56 -20.48 -33.24 8.31
CA SER A 56 -19.14 -33.41 8.91
C SER A 56 -18.52 -32.10 9.41
N ALA A 57 -19.03 -30.94 9.02
CA ALA A 57 -18.50 -29.64 9.44
C ALA A 57 -18.59 -29.45 10.96
N THR A 58 -17.48 -29.01 11.56
CA THR A 58 -17.41 -28.56 12.96
C THR A 58 -17.08 -27.08 13.00
N SER A 59 -17.40 -26.42 14.12
CA SER A 59 -17.11 -25.00 14.31
C SER A 59 -16.61 -24.71 15.71
N ALA A 60 -15.84 -23.62 15.85
CA ALA A 60 -15.26 -23.18 17.11
C ALA A 60 -15.48 -21.68 17.32
N VAL A 61 -15.73 -21.30 18.58
CA VAL A 61 -15.81 -19.88 19.00
C VAL A 61 -14.44 -19.24 18.85
N GLN A 62 -14.40 -18.04 18.27
CA GLN A 62 -13.18 -17.25 18.10
C GLN A 62 -12.50 -16.99 19.45
N GLN A 63 -11.17 -16.92 19.46
CA GLN A 63 -10.36 -16.73 20.66
C GLN A 63 -9.42 -15.53 20.48
N GLY A 64 -9.16 -14.81 21.56
CA GLY A 64 -8.26 -13.65 21.58
C GLY A 64 -8.98 -12.31 21.52
N GLU A 65 -8.19 -11.23 21.58
CA GLU A 65 -8.70 -9.86 21.50
C GLU A 65 -9.00 -9.49 20.04
N PRO A 66 -10.23 -9.02 19.73
CA PRO A 66 -10.57 -8.57 18.38
C PRO A 66 -9.70 -7.39 17.93
N SER A 67 -9.30 -7.41 16.66
CA SER A 67 -8.66 -6.27 16.00
C SER A 67 -9.47 -5.86 14.78
N PHE A 68 -9.60 -4.55 14.55
CA PHE A 68 -10.43 -4.00 13.49
C PHE A 68 -9.58 -3.40 12.38
N ALA A 69 -9.83 -3.82 11.14
CA ALA A 69 -9.24 -3.23 9.95
C ALA A 69 -10.24 -2.24 9.31
N GLY A 70 -10.02 -0.95 9.52
CA GLY A 70 -10.83 0.10 8.90
C GLY A 70 -10.67 0.15 7.38
N LYS A 71 -11.67 0.69 6.69
CA LYS A 71 -11.57 0.95 5.25
C LYS A 71 -10.51 2.03 4.99
N LEU A 72 -9.54 1.73 4.12
CA LEU A 72 -8.50 2.67 3.72
C LEU A 72 -9.07 3.77 2.81
N GLY A 73 -8.67 5.01 3.09
CA GLY A 73 -9.01 6.20 2.33
C GLY A 73 -7.81 6.80 1.59
N LEU A 74 -8.03 7.95 0.95
CA LEU A 74 -6.98 8.67 0.23
C LEU A 74 -5.86 9.18 1.15
N ASP A 75 -6.16 9.47 2.41
CA ASP A 75 -5.15 9.95 3.37
C ASP A 75 -4.18 8.81 3.75
N ASP A 76 -4.68 7.57 3.86
CA ASP A 76 -3.84 6.39 4.12
C ASP A 76 -2.89 6.07 2.97
N ALA A 77 -3.24 6.47 1.75
CA ALA A 77 -2.42 6.27 0.55
C ALA A 77 -1.34 7.35 0.34
N LEU A 78 -1.33 8.41 1.16
CA LEU A 78 -0.30 9.44 1.08
C LEU A 78 1.01 8.95 1.70
N LEU A 79 2.07 9.06 0.92
CA LEU A 79 3.44 8.74 1.31
C LEU A 79 4.19 10.04 1.62
N THR A 80 4.66 10.16 2.86
CA THR A 80 5.57 11.22 3.32
C THR A 80 6.95 10.64 3.58
N PHE A 81 7.98 11.29 3.05
CA PHE A 81 9.32 10.71 2.94
C PHE A 81 10.22 10.98 4.15
N ASP A 82 9.69 11.61 5.19
CA ASP A 82 10.25 11.64 6.55
C ASP A 82 9.87 10.40 7.39
N THR A 83 9.31 9.37 6.74
CA THR A 83 8.99 8.06 7.32
C THR A 83 10.13 7.05 7.07
N PRO A 84 10.40 6.08 7.98
CA PRO A 84 11.33 4.98 7.71
C PRO A 84 11.02 4.22 6.42
N ALA A 85 12.05 3.76 5.71
CA ALA A 85 11.90 3.12 4.39
C ALA A 85 11.01 1.88 4.43
N HIS A 86 11.14 1.07 5.49
CA HIS A 86 10.36 -0.16 5.65
C HIS A 86 8.87 0.11 5.91
N GLU A 87 8.54 1.12 6.72
CA GLU A 87 7.16 1.53 6.98
C GLU A 87 6.53 2.11 5.70
N LEU A 88 7.26 2.96 5.00
CA LEU A 88 6.80 3.57 3.75
C LEU A 88 6.56 2.51 2.66
N TYR A 89 7.45 1.51 2.57
CA TYR A 89 7.29 0.38 1.65
C TYR A 89 6.07 -0.48 2.02
N ASN A 90 5.87 -0.76 3.31
CA ASN A 90 4.70 -1.49 3.80
C ASN A 90 3.40 -0.75 3.52
N ARG A 91 3.38 0.58 3.69
CA ARG A 91 2.24 1.41 3.32
C ARG A 91 1.98 1.33 1.82
N TYR A 92 3.02 1.56 0.99
CA TYR A 92 2.92 1.45 -0.47
C TYR A 92 2.27 0.12 -0.90
N ARG A 93 2.78 -1.01 -0.42
CA ARG A 93 2.24 -2.33 -0.83
C ARG A 93 0.84 -2.57 -0.28
N GLY A 94 0.53 -2.07 0.92
CA GLY A 94 -0.80 -2.20 1.55
C GLY A 94 -1.91 -1.39 0.88
N VAL A 95 -1.58 -0.26 0.26
CA VAL A 95 -2.55 0.61 -0.45
C VAL A 95 -2.55 0.41 -1.97
N THR A 96 -1.81 -0.58 -2.48
CA THR A 96 -1.69 -0.85 -3.92
C THR A 96 -2.54 -2.07 -4.30
N PRO A 97 -3.44 -1.98 -5.29
CA PRO A 97 -3.64 -0.86 -6.22
C PRO A 97 -4.62 0.23 -5.73
N GLU A 98 -5.42 -0.05 -4.71
CA GLU A 98 -6.48 0.84 -4.22
C GLU A 98 -6.32 1.08 -2.70
N PRO A 99 -6.38 2.34 -2.20
CA PRO A 99 -6.66 3.59 -2.93
C PRO A 99 -5.55 4.08 -3.89
N GLY A 100 -4.38 3.45 -3.85
CA GLY A 100 -3.24 3.68 -4.74
C GLY A 100 -2.26 4.70 -4.17
N ALA A 101 -1.04 4.23 -3.89
CA ALA A 101 0.01 5.02 -3.27
C ALA A 101 0.35 6.29 -4.08
N TYR A 102 0.48 7.42 -3.39
CA TYR A 102 0.88 8.68 -4.00
C TYR A 102 1.63 9.57 -3.02
N THR A 103 2.33 10.55 -3.57
CA THR A 103 2.91 11.67 -2.84
C THR A 103 2.65 12.97 -3.62
N LEU A 104 3.20 14.08 -3.14
CA LEU A 104 3.31 15.30 -3.92
C LEU A 104 4.77 15.45 -4.34
N VAL A 105 5.01 15.68 -5.63
CA VAL A 105 6.33 16.10 -6.14
C VAL A 105 6.20 17.54 -6.57
N ASP A 106 6.98 18.41 -5.93
CA ASP A 106 6.94 19.87 -6.14
C ASP A 106 5.50 20.44 -6.06
N GLY A 107 4.72 19.94 -5.10
CA GLY A 107 3.32 20.31 -4.86
C GLY A 107 2.27 19.63 -5.76
N ALA A 108 2.68 18.90 -6.80
CA ALA A 108 1.76 18.21 -7.71
C ALA A 108 1.60 16.72 -7.36
N ARG A 109 0.38 16.20 -7.49
CA ARG A 109 0.11 14.78 -7.22
C ARG A 109 0.95 13.86 -8.10
N PHE A 110 1.58 12.88 -7.47
CA PHE A 110 2.47 11.94 -8.12
C PHE A 110 2.19 10.52 -7.59
N LYS A 111 1.58 9.66 -8.43
CA LYS A 111 1.29 8.29 -8.02
C LYS A 111 2.51 7.40 -8.18
N ILE A 112 2.71 6.51 -7.22
CA ILE A 112 3.75 5.50 -7.23
C ILE A 112 3.04 4.16 -7.48
N LEU A 113 3.12 3.69 -8.72
CA LEU A 113 2.38 2.51 -9.18
C LEU A 113 3.18 1.23 -8.98
N ARG A 114 4.51 1.34 -8.98
CA ARG A 114 5.41 0.25 -8.63
C ARG A 114 6.68 0.80 -7.99
N ALA A 115 7.06 0.24 -6.85
CA ALA A 115 8.29 0.55 -6.14
C ALA A 115 9.00 -0.74 -5.69
N ALA A 116 10.28 -0.62 -5.36
CA ALA A 116 11.08 -1.68 -4.77
C ALA A 116 11.91 -1.12 -3.60
N ARG A 117 12.31 -2.01 -2.68
CA ARG A 117 13.29 -1.67 -1.64
C ARG A 117 14.64 -1.31 -2.28
N ALA A 118 15.29 -0.29 -1.73
CA ALA A 118 16.65 0.08 -2.12
C ALA A 118 17.59 -0.07 -0.90
N THR A 119 18.85 -0.41 -1.16
CA THR A 119 19.88 -0.55 -0.11
C THR A 119 20.69 0.72 0.09
N GLU A 120 20.51 1.70 -0.80
CA GLU A 120 21.13 3.01 -0.74
C GLU A 120 20.60 3.82 0.45
N THR A 121 21.51 4.32 1.27
CA THR A 121 21.21 5.11 2.47
C THR A 121 21.64 6.57 2.37
N ALA A 122 22.33 6.94 1.29
CA ALA A 122 22.89 8.27 1.09
C ALA A 122 21.95 9.15 0.23
N LEU A 123 20.72 9.35 0.67
CA LEU A 123 19.80 10.30 0.04
C LEU A 123 18.92 10.97 1.09
N ASP A 124 18.93 12.29 1.12
CA ASP A 124 18.10 13.05 2.06
C ASP A 124 16.60 12.74 1.83
N ALA A 125 15.83 12.71 2.91
CA ALA A 125 14.39 12.52 2.88
C ALA A 125 13.71 13.40 1.82
N GLY A 126 12.86 12.78 1.00
CA GLY A 126 12.10 13.43 -0.07
C GLY A 126 12.91 13.81 -1.31
N VAL A 127 14.24 13.74 -1.28
CA VAL A 127 15.05 14.01 -2.48
C VAL A 127 14.92 12.86 -3.46
N ILE A 128 14.55 13.17 -4.71
CA ILE A 128 14.53 12.19 -5.79
C ILE A 128 15.79 12.37 -6.65
N ARG A 129 16.50 11.27 -6.93
CA ARG A 129 17.72 11.24 -7.74
C ARG A 129 17.77 10.03 -8.66
N LEU A 130 18.45 10.20 -9.79
CA LEU A 130 18.91 9.08 -10.60
C LEU A 130 20.27 8.58 -10.06
N VAL A 131 20.31 7.34 -9.60
CA VAL A 131 21.53 6.65 -9.19
C VAL A 131 21.79 5.51 -10.18
N GLY A 132 22.78 5.70 -11.05
CA GLY A 132 23.00 4.83 -12.21
C GLY A 132 21.80 4.87 -13.17
N LYS A 133 20.99 3.81 -13.18
CA LYS A 133 19.76 3.72 -13.98
C LYS A 133 18.48 3.70 -13.14
N ARG A 134 18.61 3.76 -11.81
CA ARG A 134 17.52 3.61 -10.85
C ARG A 134 17.08 4.98 -10.38
N VAL A 135 15.78 5.23 -10.35
CA VAL A 135 15.23 6.48 -9.79
C VAL A 135 14.92 6.20 -8.33
N LEU A 136 15.66 6.82 -7.43
CA LEU A 136 15.53 6.63 -5.99
C LEU A 136 14.91 7.87 -5.36
N VAL A 137 14.16 7.65 -4.29
CA VAL A 137 13.66 8.72 -3.41
C VAL A 137 14.11 8.43 -1.98
N GLY A 138 14.75 9.41 -1.35
CA GLY A 138 15.29 9.28 0.01
C GLY A 138 14.15 9.22 1.03
N THR A 139 14.32 8.39 2.05
CA THR A 139 13.41 8.26 3.20
C THR A 139 14.11 8.76 4.48
N LEU A 140 13.52 8.55 5.66
CA LEU A 140 14.17 8.94 6.92
C LEU A 140 15.52 8.24 7.15
N ASP A 141 15.61 6.97 6.79
CA ASP A 141 16.73 6.07 7.13
C ASP A 141 17.25 5.24 5.94
N GLY A 142 16.82 5.56 4.71
CA GLY A 142 17.14 4.78 3.52
C GLY A 142 16.61 5.40 2.24
N ALA A 143 16.22 4.56 1.28
CA ALA A 143 15.60 4.98 0.04
C ALA A 143 14.60 3.95 -0.47
N LEU A 144 13.69 4.39 -1.34
CA LEU A 144 12.87 3.52 -2.18
C LEU A 144 13.23 3.72 -3.65
N GLU A 145 13.23 2.62 -4.42
CA GLU A 145 13.32 2.69 -5.87
C GLU A 145 11.93 2.86 -6.48
N LEU A 146 11.78 3.90 -7.30
CA LEU A 146 10.62 4.11 -8.13
C LEU A 146 10.80 3.32 -9.43
N LEU A 147 9.85 2.45 -9.75
CA LEU A 147 9.86 1.64 -10.97
C LEU A 147 8.83 2.15 -11.97
N ARG A 148 7.59 2.38 -11.51
CA ARG A 148 6.49 2.88 -12.35
C ARG A 148 5.75 3.98 -11.62
N VAL A 149 5.53 5.09 -12.31
CA VAL A 149 4.98 6.32 -11.72
C VAL A 149 3.90 6.91 -12.62
N GLN A 150 3.07 7.77 -12.06
CA GLN A 150 2.12 8.57 -12.82
C GLN A 150 2.12 10.01 -12.29
N PRO A 151 2.84 10.93 -12.95
CA PRO A 151 2.75 12.36 -12.68
C PRO A 151 1.35 12.90 -12.97
N ALA A 152 0.96 13.99 -12.29
CA ALA A 152 -0.31 14.67 -12.53
C ALA A 152 -0.53 14.98 -14.03
N GLY A 153 -1.71 14.63 -14.54
CA GLY A 153 -2.08 14.88 -15.94
C GLY A 153 -1.32 14.05 -16.98
N LYS A 154 -0.51 13.06 -16.56
CA LYS A 154 0.24 12.17 -17.46
C LYS A 154 -0.25 10.73 -17.38
N GLN A 155 0.10 9.96 -18.41
CA GLN A 155 -0.07 8.51 -18.40
C GLN A 155 0.95 7.85 -17.48
N ALA A 156 0.61 6.66 -16.98
CA ALA A 156 1.54 5.83 -16.23
C ALA A 156 2.78 5.50 -17.08
N MET A 157 3.98 5.65 -16.51
CA MET A 157 5.24 5.46 -17.22
C MET A 157 6.32 4.86 -16.32
N ASP A 158 7.37 4.34 -16.96
CA ASP A 158 8.62 3.95 -16.29
C ASP A 158 9.27 5.17 -15.61
N ALA A 159 9.77 4.99 -14.38
CA ALA A 159 10.33 6.08 -13.59
C ALA A 159 11.56 6.70 -14.24
N GLY A 160 12.42 5.90 -14.88
CA GLY A 160 13.57 6.40 -15.63
C GLY A 160 13.17 7.26 -16.83
N SER A 161 12.07 6.92 -17.49
CA SER A 161 11.49 7.71 -18.58
C SER A 161 10.93 9.04 -18.09
N TRP A 162 10.24 9.03 -16.94
CA TRP A 162 9.82 10.26 -16.27
C TRP A 162 11.04 11.15 -15.93
N TRP A 163 12.08 10.59 -15.32
CA TRP A 163 13.30 11.32 -14.94
C TRP A 163 13.96 12.02 -16.14
N ARG A 164 14.13 11.31 -17.26
CA ARG A 164 14.71 11.89 -18.50
C ARG A 164 13.88 13.04 -19.08
N GLY A 165 12.57 13.05 -18.81
CA GLY A 165 11.66 14.10 -19.25
C GLY A 165 11.76 15.41 -18.48
N LEU A 166 12.48 15.45 -17.35
CA LEU A 166 12.59 16.64 -16.49
C LEU A 166 13.58 17.70 -17.02
N GLY A 167 14.48 17.33 -17.94
CA GLY A 167 15.51 18.24 -18.48
C GLY A 167 16.85 18.14 -17.76
N ALA A 168 17.65 19.21 -17.86
CA ALA A 168 19.02 19.24 -17.31
C ALA A 168 19.02 19.60 -15.81
N ASP A 169 19.81 18.86 -15.04
CA ASP A 169 20.01 19.00 -13.58
C ASP A 169 18.70 19.07 -12.74
N PRO A 170 17.80 18.09 -12.87
CA PRO A 170 16.54 18.12 -12.15
C PRO A 170 16.74 17.85 -10.63
N THR A 171 16.07 18.64 -9.79
CA THR A 171 16.05 18.45 -8.33
C THR A 171 14.64 18.27 -7.75
N PRO A 172 13.81 17.36 -8.29
CA PRO A 172 12.45 17.16 -7.80
C PRO A 172 12.45 16.68 -6.34
N ARG A 173 11.47 17.17 -5.56
CA ARG A 173 11.29 16.79 -4.16
C ARG A 173 9.91 16.19 -3.92
N ALA A 174 9.88 15.00 -3.34
CA ALA A 174 8.69 14.40 -2.76
C ALA A 174 8.38 15.03 -1.39
N ALA A 175 7.10 15.07 -1.04
CA ALA A 175 6.62 15.72 0.17
C ALA A 175 7.12 15.05 1.46
N LEU A 176 7.46 15.89 2.42
CA LEU A 176 7.60 15.55 3.83
C LEU A 176 6.31 15.90 4.59
N SER A 177 6.15 15.40 5.81
CA SER A 177 4.94 15.69 6.60
C SER A 177 4.77 17.18 6.87
N SER A 178 5.88 17.93 7.00
CA SER A 178 5.88 19.39 7.17
C SER A 178 5.26 20.18 6.00
N ASP A 179 5.36 19.65 4.78
CA ASP A 179 4.91 20.36 3.57
C ASP A 179 3.37 20.34 3.45
N LEU A 180 2.73 19.36 4.07
CA LEU A 180 1.28 19.17 4.04
C LEU A 180 0.55 20.14 4.97
N SER A 181 1.13 20.46 6.13
CA SER A 181 0.54 21.39 7.11
C SER A 181 0.56 22.85 6.65
N ALA A 182 1.45 23.22 5.73
CA ALA A 182 1.51 24.59 5.19
C ALA A 182 0.36 24.89 4.20
N THR A 183 -0.24 23.87 3.61
CA THR A 183 -1.26 24.01 2.54
C THR A 183 -2.67 24.26 3.10
N THR A 184 -2.94 23.90 4.35
CA THR A 184 -4.25 24.11 5.01
C THR A 184 -4.46 25.52 5.57
N SER A 185 -3.47 26.41 5.46
CA SER A 185 -3.54 27.78 6.01
C SER A 185 -4.04 28.85 5.03
N THR A 186 -4.48 28.50 3.81
CA THR A 186 -4.85 29.50 2.77
C THR A 186 -6.31 29.47 2.31
N GLU A 187 -7.20 28.65 2.87
CA GLU A 187 -8.64 28.61 2.50
C GLU A 187 -9.59 29.16 3.58
N GLY A 188 -9.07 29.93 4.54
CA GLY A 188 -9.81 30.43 5.69
C GLY A 188 -10.05 31.94 5.71
N GLU A 189 -10.24 32.63 4.58
CA GLU A 189 -10.65 34.05 4.63
C GLU A 189 -11.52 34.45 3.43
N THR A 190 -12.81 34.15 3.52
CA THR A 190 -13.87 35.04 3.01
C THR A 190 -15.19 34.65 3.68
N ARG A 191 -15.72 35.59 4.46
CA ARG A 191 -17.03 35.53 5.09
C ARG A 191 -17.95 36.53 4.40
#